data_AF-A0A0Q5BRY8-F1
#
_entry.id   AF-A0A0Q5BRY8-F1
#
_cell.length_a   1.000
_cell.length_b   1.000
_cell.length_c   1.000
_cell.angle_alpha   90.00
_cell.angle_beta   90.00
_cell.angle_gamma   90.00
#
_symmetry.space_group_name_H-M   'P 1'
#
loop_
_entity.id
_entity.type
_entity.pdbx_description
1 polymer ?
#
loop_
_entity_poly.entity_id
_entity_poly.type
_entity_poly.pdbx_seq_one_letter_code
_entity_poly.pdbx_strand_id
1 'polypeptide(L)'
;MPSEYARGVYAGPGGRSLPEVAAEQLADTGPTVIRYRRYSTLAEGQPRTLDVDKSRTAFGEPLIHTALAHARATVTRSFPTMPAPDRGDRSR
;
A
#
# COMPACT_ATOMS: atom_id res chain seq x y z
N MET A 1 23.57 27.68 -1.64
CA MET A 1 23.92 26.41 -0.95
C MET A 1 22.71 25.98 -0.14
N PRO A 2 22.19 24.76 -0.28
CA PRO A 2 21.17 24.25 0.63
C PRO A 2 21.69 24.34 2.07
N SER A 3 20.81 24.60 3.04
CA SER A 3 21.22 24.55 4.44
C SER A 3 21.73 23.15 4.80
N GLU A 4 22.62 23.05 5.79
CA GLU A 4 23.07 21.75 6.30
C GLU A 4 21.88 20.86 6.73
N TYR A 5 20.85 21.49 7.30
CA TYR A 5 19.58 20.84 7.59
C TYR A 5 18.95 20.20 6.34
N ALA A 6 18.82 20.96 5.23
CA ALA A 6 18.26 20.42 3.99
C ALA A 6 19.10 19.26 3.46
N ARG A 7 20.44 19.36 3.55
CA ARG A 7 21.32 18.26 3.15
C ARG A 7 21.07 17.01 3.98
N GLY A 8 20.92 17.14 5.30
CA GLY A 8 20.61 16.01 6.18
C GLY A 8 19.23 15.39 5.91
N VAL A 9 18.21 16.21 5.64
CA VAL A 9 16.83 15.73 5.40
C VAL A 9 16.68 15.05 4.04
N TYR A 10 17.32 15.56 2.99
CA TYR A 10 17.12 15.07 1.62
C TYR A 10 18.18 14.07 1.14
N ALA A 11 19.30 13.90 1.85
CA ALA A 11 20.35 12.92 1.51
C ALA A 11 20.21 11.60 2.27
N GLY A 12 19.00 11.03 2.29
CA GLY A 12 18.75 9.74 2.93
C GLY A 12 19.13 8.53 2.06
N PRO A 13 18.91 7.31 2.58
CA PRO A 13 19.30 6.05 1.93
C PRO A 13 18.73 5.89 0.52
N GLY A 14 19.59 5.49 -0.42
CA GLY A 14 19.21 5.25 -1.82
C GLY A 14 18.81 6.51 -2.59
N GLY A 15 19.28 7.69 -2.15
CA GLY A 15 18.96 8.98 -2.79
C GLY A 15 17.57 9.50 -2.44
N ARG A 16 16.91 8.91 -1.44
CA ARG A 16 15.58 9.31 -0.97
C ARG A 16 15.68 10.27 0.19
N SER A 17 14.66 11.10 0.40
CA SER A 17 14.59 11.91 1.61
C SER A 17 14.30 11.06 2.86
N LEU A 18 14.75 11.50 4.04
CA LEU A 18 14.43 10.84 5.31
C LEU A 18 12.90 10.72 5.55
N PRO A 19 12.07 11.75 5.25
CA PRO A 19 10.63 11.62 5.35
C PRO A 19 10.05 10.52 4.45
N GLU A 20 10.58 10.32 3.24
CA GLU A 20 10.13 9.22 2.37
C GLU A 20 10.39 7.85 2.99
N VAL A 21 11.58 7.66 3.57
CA VAL A 21 11.95 6.42 4.23
C VAL A 21 11.10 6.18 5.47
N ALA A 22 10.92 7.21 6.31
CA ALA A 22 10.09 7.12 7.49
C ALA A 22 8.61 6.83 7.16
N ALA A 23 8.08 7.45 6.11
CA ALA A 23 6.70 7.22 5.67
C ALA A 23 6.49 5.78 5.15
N GLU A 24 7.45 5.22 4.42
CA GLU A 24 7.40 3.82 4.00
C GLU A 24 7.45 2.88 5.21
N GLN A 25 8.39 3.10 6.14
CA GLN A 25 8.51 2.30 7.36
C GLN A 25 7.23 2.37 8.22
N LEU A 26 6.64 3.55 8.37
CA LEU A 26 5.39 3.73 9.10
C LEU A 26 4.25 2.97 8.44
N ALA A 27 4.19 2.94 7.11
CA ALA A 27 3.17 2.19 6.39
C ALA A 27 3.32 0.67 6.55
N ASP A 28 4.56 0.17 6.49
CA ASP A 28 4.86 -1.25 6.64
C ASP A 28 4.58 -1.74 8.07
N THR A 29 4.94 -0.93 9.08
CA THR A 29 4.82 -1.30 10.50
C THR A 29 3.46 -0.97 11.11
N GLY A 30 2.78 0.06 10.62
CA GLY A 30 1.48 0.52 11.12
C GLY A 30 0.33 -0.37 10.65
N PRO A 31 -0.33 -1.14 11.54
CA PRO A 31 -1.39 -2.07 11.13
C PRO A 31 -2.66 -1.35 10.65
N THR A 32 -2.83 -0.07 11.00
CA THR A 32 -3.96 0.79 10.62
C THR A 32 -3.79 1.44 9.26
N VAL A 33 -2.60 1.39 8.65
CA VAL A 33 -2.35 1.98 7.33
C VAL A 33 -2.87 1.04 6.24
N ILE A 34 -4.02 1.38 5.67
CA ILE A 34 -4.65 0.59 4.60
C ILE A 34 -4.03 0.84 3.23
N ARG A 35 -3.45 2.02 2.99
CA ARG A 35 -2.89 2.38 1.69
C ARG A 35 -1.66 3.26 1.84
N TYR A 36 -0.63 2.94 1.06
CA TYR A 36 0.59 3.72 0.92
C TYR A 36 0.78 4.12 -0.54
N ARG A 37 0.99 5.42 -0.77
CA ARG A 37 1.29 5.95 -2.10
C ARG A 37 2.48 6.87 -2.05
N ARG A 38 3.40 6.69 -2.98
CA ARG A 38 4.51 7.63 -3.20
C ARG A 38 4.35 8.29 -4.56
N TYR A 39 4.41 9.61 -4.55
CA TYR A 39 4.38 10.42 -5.75
C TYR A 39 5.75 11.06 -5.95
N SER A 40 6.20 11.13 -7.20
CA SER A 40 7.38 11.90 -7.60
C SER A 40 6.98 13.07 -8.48
N THR A 41 7.84 14.09 -8.48
CA THR A 41 7.74 15.26 -9.36
C THR A 41 9.14 15.52 -9.87
N LEU A 42 9.33 15.48 -11.19
CA LEU A 42 10.65 15.64 -11.81
C LEU A 42 11.18 17.07 -11.68
N ALA A 43 10.28 18.06 -11.69
CA ALA A 43 10.61 19.46 -11.53
C ALA A 43 9.42 20.23 -10.95
N GLU A 44 9.67 21.42 -10.45
CA GLU A 44 8.62 22.34 -10.04
C GLU A 44 7.68 22.67 -11.21
N GLY A 45 6.37 22.68 -10.94
CA GLY A 45 5.35 22.91 -11.96
C GLY A 45 5.01 21.71 -12.86
N GLN A 46 5.74 20.59 -12.76
CA GLN A 46 5.41 19.38 -13.51
C GLN A 46 4.32 18.54 -12.82
N PRO A 47 3.52 17.77 -13.57
CA PRO A 47 2.58 16.81 -12.99
C PRO A 47 3.29 15.80 -12.10
N ARG A 48 2.61 15.41 -11.00
CA ARG A 48 3.07 14.32 -10.14
C ARG A 48 2.81 12.97 -10.80
N THR A 49 3.80 12.09 -10.76
CA THR A 49 3.68 10.68 -11.16
C THR A 49 3.53 9.80 -9.93
N LEU A 50 2.70 8.76 -10.03
CA LEU A 50 2.52 7.77 -8.95
C LEU A 50 3.56 6.66 -9.13
N ASP A 51 4.54 6.60 -8.25
CA ASP A 51 5.64 5.61 -8.34
C ASP A 51 5.30 4.31 -7.63
N VAL A 52 4.66 4.42 -6.47
CA VAL A 52 4.33 3.28 -5.60
C VAL A 52 2.88 3.41 -5.19
N ASP A 53 2.13 2.33 -5.34
CA ASP A 53 0.78 2.18 -4.81
C ASP A 53 0.67 0.79 -4.19
N LYS A 54 0.60 0.76 -2.86
CA LYS A 54 0.40 -0.45 -2.07
C LYS A 54 -0.86 -0.32 -1.22
N SER A 55 -1.58 -1.42 -1.04
CA SER A 55 -2.78 -1.50 -0.21
C SER A 55 -2.82 -2.79 0.58
N ARG A 56 -3.42 -2.74 1.77
CA ARG A 56 -3.81 -3.92 2.55
C ARG A 56 -5.24 -4.33 2.18
N THR A 57 -5.52 -5.63 2.20
CA THR A 57 -6.88 -6.15 2.03
C THR A 57 -7.71 -6.05 3.30
N ALA A 58 -7.06 -6.01 4.47
CA ALA A 58 -7.65 -5.78 5.79
C ALA A 58 -6.62 -5.15 6.73
N PHE A 59 -7.03 -4.66 7.90
CA PHE A 59 -6.10 -4.18 8.92
C PHE A 59 -5.15 -5.30 9.37
N GLY A 60 -3.87 -4.98 9.57
CA GLY A 60 -2.85 -5.95 9.97
C GLY A 60 -2.29 -6.83 8.84
N GLU A 61 -2.96 -6.96 7.69
CA GLU A 61 -2.48 -7.73 6.54
C GLU A 61 -1.31 -7.05 5.81
N PRO A 62 -0.41 -7.76 5.12
CA PRO A 62 0.70 -7.13 4.42
C PRO A 62 0.28 -6.09 3.37
N LEU A 63 1.07 -5.03 3.22
CA LEU A 63 0.94 -4.09 2.10
C LEU A 63 1.41 -4.77 0.81
N ILE A 64 0.49 -4.95 -0.13
CA ILE A 64 0.78 -5.50 -1.46
C ILE A 64 0.51 -4.45 -2.54
N HIS A 65 1.03 -4.62 -3.75
CA HIS A 65 0.68 -3.73 -4.87
C HIS A 65 -0.84 -3.63 -5.04
N THR A 66 -1.36 -2.40 -5.13
CA THR A 66 -2.81 -2.16 -5.17
C THR A 66 -3.47 -2.82 -6.40
N ALA A 67 -2.75 -2.87 -7.53
CA ALA A 67 -3.22 -3.62 -8.71
C ALA A 67 -3.46 -5.11 -8.43
N LEU A 68 -2.58 -5.75 -7.63
CA LEU A 68 -2.75 -7.14 -7.21
C LEU A 68 -3.92 -7.29 -6.24
N ALA A 69 -4.09 -6.36 -5.30
CA ALA A 69 -5.24 -6.37 -4.39
C ALA A 69 -6.57 -6.28 -5.16
N HIS A 70 -6.64 -5.39 -6.16
CA HIS A 70 -7.81 -5.30 -7.04
C HIS A 70 -8.05 -6.57 -7.83
N ALA A 71 -7.01 -7.16 -8.44
CA ALA A 71 -7.12 -8.42 -9.17
C ALA A 71 -7.67 -9.55 -8.29
N ARG A 72 -7.17 -9.68 -7.05
CA ARG A 72 -7.67 -10.66 -6.07
C ARG A 72 -9.15 -10.43 -5.75
N ALA A 73 -9.54 -9.19 -5.47
CA ALA A 73 -10.93 -8.86 -5.16
C ALA A 73 -11.88 -9.17 -6.33
N THR A 74 -11.45 -8.89 -7.56
CA THR A 74 -12.20 -9.24 -8.78
C THR A 74 -12.38 -10.75 -8.90
N VAL A 75 -11.31 -11.53 -8.76
CA VAL A 75 -11.38 -13.00 -8.82
C VAL A 75 -12.33 -13.56 -7.76
N THR A 76 -12.24 -13.10 -6.51
CA THR A 76 -13.15 -13.54 -5.44
C THR A 76 -14.62 -13.23 -5.75
N ARG A 77 -14.91 -12.12 -6.41
CA ARG A 77 -16.28 -11.76 -6.82
C ARG A 77 -16.79 -12.61 -7.99
N SER A 78 -15.91 -12.96 -8.93
CA SER A 78 -16.28 -13.73 -10.12
C SER A 78 -16.57 -15.21 -9.82
N PHE A 79 -15.95 -15.76 -8.77
CA PHE A 79 -16.20 -17.13 -8.32
C PHE A 79 -16.79 -17.07 -6.91
N PRO A 80 -18.13 -16.89 -6.77
CA PRO A 80 -18.74 -17.01 -5.45
C PRO A 80 -18.39 -18.40 -4.89
N THR A 81 -17.74 -18.43 -3.73
CA THR A 81 -17.59 -19.65 -2.95
C THR A 81 -19.00 -20.22 -2.77
N MET A 82 -19.28 -21.36 -3.41
CA MET A 82 -20.54 -22.05 -3.19
C MET A 82 -20.71 -22.22 -1.67
N PRO A 83 -21.85 -21.80 -1.09
CA PRO A 83 -22.13 -22.13 0.30
C PRO A 83 -22.03 -23.65 0.43
N ALA A 84 -21.36 -24.12 1.50
CA ALA A 84 -21.31 -25.54 1.80
C ALA A 84 -22.74 -26.10 1.75
N PRO A 85 -22.98 -27.24 1.09
CA PRO A 85 -24.32 -27.80 1.04
C PRO A 85 -24.78 -28.01 2.48
N ASP A 86 -25.94 -27.44 2.80
CA ASP A 86 -26.64 -27.64 4.06
C ASP A 86 -26.75 -29.15 4.28
N ARG A 87 -25.89 -29.68 5.16
CA ARG A 87 -25.90 -31.08 5.54
C ARG A 87 -27.13 -31.24 6.42
N GLY A 88 -28.23 -31.53 5.74
CA GLY A 88 -29.59 -31.44 6.25
C GLY A 88 -29.76 -31.95 7.68
N ASP A 89 -30.45 -31.13 8.45
CA ASP A 89 -31.15 -31.55 9.66
C ASP A 89 -32.26 -32.52 9.26
N ARG A 90 -31.93 -33.82 9.21
CA ARG A 90 -32.89 -34.92 9.25
C ARG A 90 -32.77 -35.63 10.58
N SER A 91 -33.26 -35.01 11.65
CA SER A 91 -33.58 -35.73 12.88
C SER A 91 -34.47 -34.93 13.82
N ARG A 92 -35.79 -34.94 13.59
CA ARG A 92 -36.80 -35.29 14.61
C ARG A 92 -38.21 -35.35 14.04
#